data_AF-A0A968UJG8-F1
#
_entry.id   AF-A0A968UJG8-F1
#
_cell.length_a   1.000
_cell.length_b   1.000
_cell.length_c   1.000
_cell.angle_alpha   90.00
_cell.angle_beta   90.00
_cell.angle_gamma   90.00
#
_symmetry.space_group_name_H-M   'P 1'
#
loop_
_entity.id
_entity.type
_entity.pdbx_description
1 polymer ?
#
loop_
_entity_poly.entity_id
_entity_poly.type
_entity_poly.pdbx_seq_one_letter_code
_entity_poly.pdbx_strand_id
1 'polypeptide(L)'
;MTRIGMNIPANATVYCSGAKIFKILPEVSSAWAKILSRVPNSYLVLTPFHPNIAQAPIRPFIKRINTQMSEAGVDFSRIRFLKAMPTRADLQGMMSVCDVYLDSFPYTGACSLTDPLNVGLPTITISGKTLRNNVAAAILRNIGIEETIARNSEEYIEKAVMLGQNPAYRNMIRQKITQTLSCYNPITDTTTSGIKLLAALRDMTDTLRREDTRLTVQPPAVLKQKIQQLISKLSEQKNPHFHYFVGNEILRLLILPYFASGEDNKELHAIDIGSCSAVRQNFFWTRAGVRICSILIPRAKQV
;
A
#
# COMPACT_ATOMS: atom_id res chain seq x y z
N MET A 1 -15.37 -21.73 -16.57
CA MET A 1 -16.44 -21.85 -15.56
C MET A 1 -17.65 -21.05 -16.01
N THR A 2 -18.89 -21.50 -15.78
CA THR A 2 -20.12 -20.77 -16.19
C THR A 2 -20.97 -20.44 -14.96
N ARG A 3 -21.92 -19.50 -15.10
CA ARG A 3 -22.89 -19.18 -14.02
C ARG A 3 -23.69 -20.41 -13.61
N ILE A 4 -24.15 -21.19 -14.59
CA ILE A 4 -24.88 -22.45 -14.37
C ILE A 4 -24.00 -23.44 -13.59
N GLY A 5 -22.72 -23.57 -13.92
CA GLY A 5 -21.77 -24.41 -13.17
C GLY A 5 -21.52 -23.96 -11.72
N MET A 6 -21.90 -22.73 -11.36
CA MET A 6 -21.89 -22.22 -9.99
C MET A 6 -23.28 -22.25 -9.32
N ASN A 7 -24.27 -22.93 -9.92
CA ASN A 7 -25.68 -22.89 -9.53
C ASN A 7 -26.22 -21.45 -9.42
N ILE A 8 -25.92 -20.62 -10.42
CA ILE A 8 -26.42 -19.25 -10.55
C ILE A 8 -27.21 -19.13 -11.88
N PRO A 9 -28.43 -18.56 -11.87
CA PRO A 9 -29.19 -18.29 -13.07
C PRO A 9 -28.42 -17.40 -14.07
N ALA A 10 -28.54 -17.68 -15.36
CA ALA A 10 -27.80 -16.95 -16.40
C ALA A 10 -28.13 -15.44 -16.41
N ASN A 11 -29.37 -15.07 -16.11
CA ASN A 11 -29.87 -13.70 -16.10
C ASN A 11 -29.62 -12.94 -14.77
N ALA A 12 -29.00 -13.56 -13.77
CA ALA A 12 -28.76 -12.92 -12.49
C ALA A 12 -27.54 -11.97 -12.53
N THR A 13 -27.55 -10.93 -11.70
CA THR A 13 -26.37 -10.10 -11.46
C THR A 13 -25.42 -10.83 -10.51
N VAL A 14 -24.15 -11.00 -10.89
CA VAL A 14 -23.17 -11.74 -10.10
C VAL A 14 -22.12 -10.81 -9.53
N TYR A 15 -22.20 -10.54 -8.23
CA TYR A 15 -21.12 -9.93 -7.47
C TYR A 15 -20.07 -10.98 -7.12
N CYS A 16 -18.79 -10.59 -7.05
CA CYS A 16 -17.77 -11.45 -6.48
C CYS A 16 -16.77 -10.69 -5.60
N SER A 17 -16.09 -11.41 -4.72
CA SER A 17 -14.96 -10.87 -3.96
C SER A 17 -13.89 -11.93 -3.72
N GLY A 18 -12.64 -11.53 -3.89
CA GLY A 18 -11.43 -12.27 -3.54
C GLY A 18 -10.68 -11.66 -2.35
N ALA A 19 -11.34 -10.80 -1.55
CA ALA A 19 -10.80 -10.31 -0.28
C ALA A 19 -10.39 -11.49 0.62
N LYS A 20 -9.62 -11.31 1.71
CA LYS A 20 -9.37 -12.39 2.70
C LYS A 20 -10.45 -12.36 3.80
N ILE A 21 -10.79 -13.50 4.45
CA ILE A 21 -11.83 -13.54 5.52
C ILE A 21 -11.65 -12.43 6.54
N PHE A 22 -10.41 -12.26 7.04
CA PHE A 22 -10.10 -11.26 8.05
C PHE A 22 -10.24 -9.80 7.56
N LYS A 23 -10.41 -9.58 6.25
CA LYS A 23 -10.72 -8.26 5.67
C LYS A 23 -12.23 -8.03 5.51
N ILE A 24 -13.04 -9.09 5.56
CA ILE A 24 -14.49 -9.03 5.45
C ILE A 24 -15.05 -8.86 6.86
N LEU A 25 -14.90 -7.64 7.38
CA LEU A 25 -15.40 -7.25 8.70
C LEU A 25 -16.95 -7.22 8.73
N PRO A 26 -17.59 -7.15 9.91
CA PRO A 26 -19.05 -7.06 10.02
C PRO A 26 -19.68 -5.96 9.16
N GLU A 27 -19.02 -4.81 9.05
CA GLU A 27 -19.49 -3.66 8.30
C GLU A 27 -19.46 -3.93 6.78
N VAL A 28 -18.46 -4.65 6.29
CA VAL A 28 -18.31 -5.01 4.87
C VAL A 28 -19.42 -5.94 4.45
N SER A 29 -19.64 -7.02 5.19
CA SER A 29 -20.69 -7.98 4.84
C SER A 29 -22.09 -7.46 5.12
N SER A 30 -22.28 -6.54 6.07
CA SER A 30 -23.53 -5.80 6.23
C SER A 30 -23.81 -4.94 4.99
N ALA A 31 -22.80 -4.23 4.48
CA ALA A 31 -22.93 -3.48 3.23
C ALA A 31 -23.26 -4.40 2.05
N TRP A 32 -22.62 -5.56 1.94
CA TRP A 32 -22.94 -6.55 0.91
C TRP A 32 -24.37 -7.09 1.03
N ALA A 33 -24.85 -7.38 2.24
CA ALA A 33 -26.25 -7.78 2.46
C ALA A 33 -27.23 -6.70 1.99
N LYS A 34 -26.97 -5.43 2.30
CA LYS A 34 -27.76 -4.28 1.82
C LYS A 34 -27.74 -4.16 0.29
N ILE A 35 -26.59 -4.41 -0.36
CA ILE A 35 -26.48 -4.43 -1.82
C ILE A 35 -27.38 -5.53 -2.40
N LEU A 36 -27.25 -6.77 -1.90
CA LEU A 36 -28.04 -7.91 -2.40
C LEU A 36 -29.54 -7.74 -2.15
N SER A 37 -29.93 -7.14 -1.04
CA SER A 37 -31.33 -6.80 -0.74
C SER A 37 -31.92 -5.85 -1.78
N ARG A 38 -31.15 -4.82 -2.19
CA ARG A 38 -31.55 -3.84 -3.20
C ARG A 38 -31.47 -4.35 -4.64
N VAL A 39 -30.82 -5.49 -4.89
CA VAL A 39 -30.72 -6.11 -6.22
C VAL A 39 -31.27 -7.54 -6.16
N PRO A 40 -32.60 -7.74 -6.30
CA PRO A 40 -33.26 -9.01 -5.95
C PRO A 40 -32.71 -10.25 -6.67
N ASN A 41 -32.46 -10.16 -7.99
CA ASN A 41 -31.89 -11.26 -8.78
C ASN A 41 -30.36 -11.17 -8.81
N SER A 42 -29.70 -11.17 -7.66
CA SER A 42 -28.24 -11.13 -7.58
C SER A 42 -27.62 -12.13 -6.62
N TYR A 43 -26.39 -12.54 -6.93
CA TYR A 43 -25.64 -13.52 -6.16
C TYR A 43 -24.29 -12.95 -5.76
N LEU A 44 -23.77 -13.39 -4.62
CA LEU A 44 -22.42 -13.06 -4.17
C LEU A 44 -21.54 -14.31 -4.19
N VAL A 45 -20.52 -14.29 -5.03
CA VAL A 45 -19.50 -15.32 -5.13
C VAL A 45 -18.30 -14.92 -4.28
N LEU A 46 -18.00 -15.72 -3.26
CA LEU A 46 -16.81 -15.58 -2.44
C LEU A 46 -15.84 -16.69 -2.81
N THR A 47 -14.71 -16.29 -3.41
CA THR A 47 -13.62 -17.23 -3.71
C THR A 47 -12.82 -17.47 -2.44
N PRO A 48 -12.33 -18.69 -2.21
CA PRO A 48 -11.72 -19.00 -0.95
C PRO A 48 -10.32 -18.41 -0.82
N PHE A 49 -10.04 -18.22 0.45
CA PHE A 49 -8.98 -17.44 1.02
C PHE A 49 -7.76 -18.32 1.25
N HIS A 50 -6.95 -18.59 0.21
CA HIS A 50 -5.77 -19.46 0.29
C HIS A 50 -6.13 -20.94 0.63
N PRO A 51 -5.39 -21.95 0.14
CA PRO A 51 -5.70 -23.36 0.40
C PRO A 51 -5.64 -23.77 1.89
N ASN A 52 -5.00 -22.98 2.75
CA ASN A 52 -4.79 -23.29 4.17
C ASN A 52 -5.94 -22.83 5.10
N ILE A 53 -7.19 -22.97 4.65
CA ILE A 53 -8.42 -22.55 5.38
C ILE A 53 -8.72 -23.40 6.61
N ALA A 54 -8.07 -24.55 6.76
CA ALA A 54 -8.29 -25.47 7.88
C ALA A 54 -8.13 -24.81 9.26
N GLN A 55 -7.43 -23.68 9.36
CA GLN A 55 -7.19 -22.95 10.62
C GLN A 55 -8.01 -21.66 10.78
N ALA A 56 -8.82 -21.26 9.79
CA ALA A 56 -9.62 -20.04 9.88
C ALA A 56 -10.94 -20.28 10.63
N PRO A 57 -11.48 -19.29 11.38
CA PRO A 57 -12.77 -19.38 12.06
C PRO A 57 -13.94 -19.31 11.07
N ILE A 58 -14.02 -20.26 10.14
CA ILE A 58 -14.95 -20.27 9.02
C ILE A 58 -16.40 -20.42 9.49
N ARG A 59 -16.64 -21.19 10.56
CA ARG A 59 -17.98 -21.38 11.13
C ARG A 59 -18.56 -20.07 11.69
N PRO A 60 -17.87 -19.34 12.59
CA PRO A 60 -18.30 -18.01 13.02
C PRO A 60 -18.49 -17.03 11.86
N PHE A 61 -17.60 -17.05 10.87
CA PHE A 61 -17.70 -16.21 9.68
C PHE A 61 -19.00 -16.49 8.91
N ILE A 62 -19.26 -17.75 8.55
CA ILE A 62 -20.48 -18.16 7.84
C ILE A 62 -21.73 -17.82 8.65
N LYS A 63 -21.72 -18.09 9.97
CA LYS A 63 -22.85 -17.76 10.86
C LYS A 63 -23.17 -16.27 10.80
N ARG A 64 -22.15 -15.41 10.90
CA ARG A 64 -22.32 -13.94 10.83
C ARG A 64 -22.85 -13.49 9.48
N ILE A 65 -22.30 -13.99 8.37
CA ILE A 65 -22.82 -13.68 7.03
C ILE A 65 -24.29 -14.07 6.93
N ASN A 66 -24.64 -15.30 7.36
CA ASN A 66 -26.02 -15.77 7.32
C ASN A 66 -26.98 -14.88 8.13
N THR A 67 -26.60 -14.52 9.35
CA THR A 67 -27.38 -13.59 10.18
C THR A 67 -27.62 -12.26 9.49
N GLN A 68 -26.56 -11.61 8.98
CA GLN A 68 -26.68 -10.30 8.31
C GLN A 68 -27.46 -10.36 7.00
N MET A 69 -27.36 -11.46 6.25
CA MET A 69 -28.17 -11.68 5.04
C MET A 69 -29.64 -11.82 5.42
N SER A 70 -29.96 -12.64 6.43
CA SER A 70 -31.33 -12.81 6.91
C SER A 70 -31.94 -11.51 7.42
N GLU A 71 -31.19 -10.70 8.18
CA GLU A 71 -31.63 -9.39 8.67
C GLU A 71 -31.94 -8.40 7.52
N ALA A 72 -31.25 -8.55 6.38
CA ALA A 72 -31.49 -7.76 5.18
C ALA A 72 -32.56 -8.36 4.23
N GLY A 73 -33.21 -9.47 4.63
CA GLY A 73 -34.18 -10.18 3.78
C GLY A 73 -33.55 -10.91 2.59
N VAL A 74 -32.27 -11.27 2.67
CA VAL A 74 -31.52 -11.97 1.62
C VAL A 74 -31.38 -13.45 1.98
N ASP A 75 -31.90 -14.32 1.11
CA ASP A 75 -31.75 -15.76 1.26
C ASP A 75 -30.27 -16.18 1.13
N PHE A 76 -29.80 -17.01 2.07
CA PHE A 76 -28.40 -17.46 2.10
C PHE A 76 -28.00 -18.29 0.87
N SER A 77 -28.96 -18.90 0.18
CA SER A 77 -28.78 -19.55 -1.12
C SER A 77 -28.40 -18.57 -2.25
N ARG A 78 -28.30 -17.26 -1.98
CA ARG A 78 -27.72 -16.27 -2.91
C ARG A 78 -26.21 -16.11 -2.74
N ILE A 79 -25.61 -16.76 -1.74
CA ILE A 79 -24.16 -16.75 -1.49
C ILE A 79 -23.53 -18.03 -2.02
N ARG A 80 -22.41 -17.91 -2.74
CA ARG A 80 -21.62 -19.05 -3.24
C ARG A 80 -20.23 -18.98 -2.65
N PHE A 81 -19.88 -19.97 -1.83
CA PHE A 81 -18.51 -20.18 -1.38
C PHE A 81 -17.86 -21.19 -2.32
N LEU A 82 -16.91 -20.72 -3.12
CA LEU A 82 -16.18 -21.60 -4.03
C LEU A 82 -14.99 -22.27 -3.35
N LYS A 83 -14.46 -23.31 -3.98
CA LYS A 83 -13.14 -23.88 -3.66
C LYS A 83 -12.03 -23.10 -4.38
N ALA A 84 -10.78 -23.27 -3.92
CA ALA A 84 -9.66 -22.53 -4.47
C ALA A 84 -9.51 -22.94 -5.93
N MET A 85 -9.37 -21.95 -6.81
CA MET A 85 -9.18 -22.22 -8.22
C MET A 85 -7.78 -22.82 -8.43
N PRO A 86 -7.64 -23.93 -9.16
CA PRO A 86 -6.36 -24.61 -9.33
C PRO A 86 -5.31 -23.72 -9.98
N THR A 87 -5.74 -22.89 -10.95
CA THR A 87 -4.87 -21.97 -11.67
C THR A 87 -5.39 -20.54 -11.61
N ARG A 88 -4.50 -19.59 -11.93
CA ARG A 88 -4.87 -18.19 -12.12
C ARG A 88 -5.83 -17.98 -13.30
N ALA A 89 -5.68 -18.78 -14.36
CA ALA A 89 -6.57 -18.76 -15.52
C ALA A 89 -8.00 -19.19 -15.13
N ASP A 90 -8.15 -20.20 -14.27
CA ASP A 90 -9.45 -20.62 -13.74
C ASP A 90 -10.10 -19.51 -12.91
N LEU A 91 -9.30 -18.81 -12.09
CA LEU A 91 -9.76 -17.65 -11.32
C LEU A 91 -10.26 -16.52 -12.21
N GLN A 92 -9.48 -16.17 -13.24
CA GLN A 92 -9.85 -15.15 -14.22
C GLN A 92 -11.10 -15.55 -15.02
N GLY A 93 -11.19 -16.81 -15.45
CA GLY A 93 -12.37 -17.34 -16.14
C GLY A 93 -13.63 -17.40 -15.27
N MET A 94 -13.49 -17.49 -13.94
CA MET A 94 -14.61 -17.31 -13.02
C MET A 94 -14.97 -15.82 -12.87
N MET A 95 -13.99 -14.93 -12.70
CA MET A 95 -14.24 -13.49 -12.60
C MET A 95 -14.85 -12.91 -13.89
N SER A 96 -14.51 -13.44 -15.06
CA SER A 96 -15.05 -12.98 -16.34
C SER A 96 -16.54 -13.24 -16.53
N VAL A 97 -17.11 -14.20 -15.79
CA VAL A 97 -18.57 -14.45 -15.79
C VAL A 97 -19.31 -13.68 -14.69
N CYS A 98 -18.58 -12.91 -13.87
CA CYS A 98 -19.14 -11.98 -12.88
C CYS A 98 -19.45 -10.61 -13.50
N ASP A 99 -20.25 -9.83 -12.79
CA ASP A 99 -20.69 -8.50 -13.17
C ASP A 99 -19.93 -7.40 -12.43
N VAL A 100 -19.71 -7.56 -11.12
CA VAL A 100 -19.09 -6.53 -10.28
C VAL A 100 -18.17 -7.18 -9.24
N TYR A 101 -16.98 -6.62 -9.05
CA TYR A 101 -16.09 -6.97 -7.95
C TYR A 101 -16.34 -6.05 -6.76
N LEU A 102 -16.61 -6.64 -5.60
CA LEU A 102 -16.77 -5.95 -4.32
C LEU A 102 -15.47 -6.02 -3.53
N ASP A 103 -14.75 -4.90 -3.45
CA ASP A 103 -13.56 -4.81 -2.61
C ASP A 103 -13.92 -4.70 -1.12
N SER A 104 -13.02 -5.13 -0.24
CA SER A 104 -13.19 -4.99 1.21
C SER A 104 -12.77 -3.60 1.70
N PHE A 105 -13.26 -3.17 2.86
CA PHE A 105 -12.82 -1.94 3.53
C PHE A 105 -12.93 -2.11 5.07
N PRO A 106 -12.19 -1.36 5.89
CA PRO A 106 -11.17 -0.36 5.57
C PRO A 106 -9.84 -0.98 5.09
N TYR A 107 -9.72 -2.31 5.11
CA TYR A 107 -8.57 -3.01 4.52
C TYR A 107 -8.83 -3.29 3.04
N THR A 108 -8.53 -2.31 2.18
CA THR A 108 -8.77 -2.41 0.73
C THR A 108 -7.86 -3.39 0.01
N GLY A 109 -8.23 -3.76 -1.21
CA GLY A 109 -7.47 -4.62 -2.10
C GLY A 109 -6.14 -4.01 -2.52
N ALA A 110 -5.23 -4.90 -2.92
CA ALA A 110 -3.98 -4.54 -3.61
C ALA A 110 -3.80 -5.55 -4.74
N CYS A 111 -3.01 -6.60 -4.54
CA CYS A 111 -2.86 -7.70 -5.52
C CYS A 111 -4.20 -8.39 -5.87
N SER A 112 -5.16 -8.42 -4.94
CA SER A 112 -6.49 -8.99 -5.18
C SER A 112 -7.32 -8.23 -6.24
N LEU A 113 -6.90 -7.03 -6.62
CA LEU A 113 -7.54 -6.23 -7.68
C LEU A 113 -6.97 -6.53 -9.07
N THR A 114 -5.77 -7.14 -9.15
CA THR A 114 -5.12 -7.38 -10.43
C THR A 114 -5.95 -8.28 -11.33
N ASP A 115 -6.45 -9.40 -10.82
CA ASP A 115 -7.23 -10.34 -11.62
C ASP A 115 -8.60 -9.82 -12.06
N PRO A 116 -9.45 -9.21 -11.19
CA PRO A 116 -10.72 -8.65 -11.64
C PRO A 116 -10.52 -7.52 -12.65
N LEU A 117 -9.53 -6.63 -12.45
CA LEU A 117 -9.25 -5.56 -13.40
C LEU A 117 -8.74 -6.09 -14.75
N ASN A 118 -7.87 -7.11 -14.75
CA ASN A 118 -7.35 -7.72 -15.98
C ASN A 118 -8.45 -8.34 -16.87
N VAL A 119 -9.57 -8.81 -16.28
CA VAL A 119 -10.72 -9.31 -17.04
C VAL A 119 -11.79 -8.23 -17.29
N GLY A 120 -11.48 -6.96 -17.03
CA GLY A 120 -12.38 -5.83 -17.24
C GLY A 120 -13.53 -5.75 -16.23
N LEU A 121 -13.44 -6.42 -15.08
CA LEU A 121 -14.53 -6.48 -14.11
C LEU A 121 -14.66 -5.15 -13.34
N PRO A 122 -15.79 -4.42 -13.46
CA PRO A 122 -16.03 -3.21 -12.69
C PRO A 122 -15.85 -3.47 -11.19
N THR A 123 -15.00 -2.68 -10.56
CA THR A 123 -14.55 -2.89 -9.18
C THR A 123 -14.94 -1.71 -8.32
N ILE A 124 -15.72 -1.94 -7.26
CA ILE A 124 -16.11 -0.93 -6.27
C ILE A 124 -15.20 -1.00 -5.05
N THR A 125 -14.69 0.16 -4.59
CA THR A 125 -13.88 0.29 -3.37
C THR A 125 -14.19 1.59 -2.62
N ILE A 126 -13.56 1.80 -1.46
CA ILE A 126 -13.65 3.03 -0.66
C ILE A 126 -12.29 3.74 -0.63
N SER A 127 -12.30 5.07 -0.67
CA SER A 127 -11.15 5.94 -0.39
C SER A 127 -11.24 6.47 1.06
N GLY A 128 -10.32 6.04 1.93
CA GLY A 128 -10.28 6.48 3.34
C GLY A 128 -9.04 7.30 3.72
N LYS A 129 -8.89 7.57 5.02
CA LYS A 129 -7.79 8.41 5.58
C LYS A 129 -6.46 7.68 5.77
N THR A 130 -6.45 6.35 5.77
CA THR A 130 -5.23 5.56 5.99
C THR A 130 -4.71 4.98 4.69
N LEU A 131 -3.39 4.73 4.62
CA LEU A 131 -2.77 4.09 3.45
C LEU A 131 -3.51 2.81 3.05
N ARG A 132 -3.79 1.92 4.01
CA ARG A 132 -4.44 0.63 3.75
C ARG A 132 -5.88 0.76 3.25
N ASN A 133 -6.56 1.85 3.60
CA ASN A 133 -7.90 2.16 3.10
C ASN A 133 -7.87 2.86 1.73
N ASN A 134 -6.72 3.27 1.22
CA ASN A 134 -6.64 4.06 -0.01
C ASN A 134 -5.90 3.34 -1.15
N VAL A 135 -5.32 2.15 -0.93
CA VAL A 135 -4.55 1.41 -1.94
C VAL A 135 -5.40 1.13 -3.18
N ALA A 136 -6.59 0.56 -3.00
CA ALA A 136 -7.48 0.23 -4.12
C ALA A 136 -7.92 1.48 -4.90
N ALA A 137 -8.29 2.54 -4.17
CA ALA A 137 -8.66 3.81 -4.77
C ALA A 137 -7.49 4.43 -5.56
N ALA A 138 -6.25 4.34 -5.08
CA ALA A 138 -5.08 4.79 -5.80
C ALA A 138 -4.84 3.98 -7.10
N ILE A 139 -5.03 2.65 -7.06
CA ILE A 139 -4.96 1.80 -8.25
C ILE A 139 -6.01 2.23 -9.28
N LEU A 140 -7.26 2.40 -8.86
CA LEU A 140 -8.35 2.80 -9.75
C LEU A 140 -8.15 4.20 -10.34
N ARG A 141 -7.71 5.20 -9.54
CA ARG A 141 -7.33 6.53 -10.05
C ARG A 141 -6.21 6.46 -11.08
N ASN A 142 -5.21 5.62 -10.86
CA ASN A 142 -4.07 5.46 -11.77
C ASN A 142 -4.46 4.87 -13.14
N ILE A 143 -5.58 4.15 -13.22
CA ILE A 143 -6.18 3.68 -14.48
C ILE A 143 -7.40 4.52 -14.91
N GLY A 144 -7.62 5.67 -14.28
CA GLY A 144 -8.66 6.64 -14.63
C GLY A 144 -10.09 6.22 -14.29
N ILE A 145 -10.31 5.27 -13.37
CA ILE A 145 -11.64 4.75 -12.97
C ILE A 145 -12.05 5.32 -11.62
N GLU A 146 -12.41 6.60 -11.56
CA GLU A 146 -12.80 7.25 -10.30
C GLU A 146 -14.25 7.01 -9.93
N GLU A 147 -15.10 6.68 -10.91
CA GLU A 147 -16.55 6.58 -10.76
C GLU A 147 -16.99 5.47 -9.79
N THR A 148 -16.13 4.47 -9.59
CA THR A 148 -16.36 3.32 -8.71
C THR A 148 -15.69 3.44 -7.34
N ILE A 149 -15.11 4.61 -7.03
CA ILE A 149 -14.50 4.92 -5.73
C ILE A 149 -15.54 5.65 -4.86
N ALA A 150 -15.91 5.04 -3.74
CA ALA A 150 -16.80 5.64 -2.76
C ALA A 150 -16.02 6.37 -1.64
N ARG A 151 -16.66 7.34 -1.00
CA ARG A 151 -16.10 8.12 0.12
C ARG A 151 -16.49 7.54 1.48
N ASN A 152 -17.58 6.77 1.54
CA ASN A 152 -18.11 6.12 2.74
C ASN A 152 -18.89 4.83 2.38
N SER A 153 -19.43 4.15 3.39
CA SER A 153 -20.16 2.90 3.24
C SER A 153 -21.47 3.05 2.45
N GLU A 154 -22.17 4.17 2.63
CA GLU A 154 -23.46 4.43 1.98
C GLU A 154 -23.27 4.60 0.48
N GLU A 155 -22.31 5.43 0.07
CA GLU A 155 -21.94 5.64 -1.33
C GLU A 155 -21.39 4.36 -1.97
N TYR A 156 -20.66 3.53 -1.20
CA TYR A 156 -20.20 2.21 -1.67
C TYR A 156 -21.38 1.32 -2.05
N ILE A 157 -22.42 1.27 -1.21
CA ILE A 157 -23.64 0.50 -1.46
C ILE A 157 -24.37 1.07 -2.69
N GLU A 158 -24.55 2.39 -2.77
CA GLU A 158 -25.24 3.04 -3.89
C GLU A 158 -24.56 2.76 -5.23
N LYS A 159 -23.24 2.93 -5.30
CA LYS A 159 -22.47 2.65 -6.52
C LYS A 159 -22.52 1.17 -6.90
N ALA A 160 -22.44 0.26 -5.93
CA ALA A 160 -22.55 -1.17 -6.19
C ALA A 160 -23.95 -1.58 -6.67
N VAL A 161 -25.01 -0.98 -6.14
CA VAL A 161 -26.39 -1.17 -6.61
C VAL A 161 -26.57 -0.61 -8.02
N MET A 162 -26.05 0.60 -8.29
CA MET A 162 -26.08 1.22 -9.61
C MET A 162 -25.43 0.32 -10.67
N LEU A 163 -24.23 -0.22 -10.39
CA LEU A 163 -23.59 -1.19 -11.29
C LEU A 163 -24.38 -2.48 -11.43
N GLY A 164 -25.03 -2.96 -10.37
CA GLY A 164 -25.80 -4.21 -10.41
C GLY A 164 -27.08 -4.12 -11.21
N GLN A 165 -27.76 -2.97 -11.15
CA GLN A 165 -29.07 -2.73 -11.78
C GLN A 165 -28.98 -2.12 -13.17
N ASN A 166 -27.86 -1.48 -13.53
CA ASN A 166 -27.70 -0.80 -14.82
C ASN A 166 -26.63 -1.49 -15.69
N PRO A 167 -27.01 -2.44 -16.56
CA PRO A 167 -26.09 -3.12 -17.47
C PRO A 167 -25.35 -2.17 -18.41
N ALA A 168 -25.98 -1.09 -18.87
CA ALA A 168 -25.35 -0.13 -19.77
C ALA A 168 -24.20 0.62 -19.05
N TYR A 169 -24.46 1.14 -17.85
CA TYR A 169 -23.43 1.76 -17.02
C TYR A 169 -22.32 0.78 -16.65
N ARG A 170 -22.68 -0.46 -16.28
CA ARG A 170 -21.70 -1.51 -16.00
C ARG A 170 -20.80 -1.83 -17.20
N ASN A 171 -21.37 -1.92 -18.40
CA ASN A 171 -20.62 -2.17 -19.63
C ASN A 171 -19.73 -0.98 -20.01
N MET A 172 -20.18 0.25 -19.78
CA MET A 172 -19.35 1.45 -19.98
C MET A 172 -18.10 1.40 -19.10
N ILE A 173 -18.23 1.10 -17.80
CA ILE A 173 -17.08 0.97 -16.89
C ILE A 173 -16.17 -0.19 -17.31
N ARG A 174 -16.73 -1.34 -17.69
CA ARG A 174 -15.97 -2.48 -18.21
C ARG A 174 -15.13 -2.09 -19.43
N GLN A 175 -15.74 -1.41 -20.41
CA GLN A 175 -15.05 -0.94 -21.60
C GLN A 175 -13.93 0.04 -21.24
N LYS A 176 -14.18 0.98 -20.33
CA LYS A 176 -13.16 1.93 -19.84
C LYS A 176 -11.96 1.20 -19.23
N ILE A 177 -12.20 0.20 -18.37
CA ILE A 177 -11.13 -0.63 -17.78
C ILE A 177 -10.35 -1.36 -18.87
N THR A 178 -11.03 -2.09 -19.76
CA THR A 178 -10.39 -2.88 -20.82
C THR A 178 -9.58 -2.00 -21.78
N GLN A 179 -10.13 -0.86 -22.20
CA GLN A 179 -9.44 0.10 -23.06
C GLN A 179 -8.19 0.64 -22.39
N THR A 180 -8.30 1.16 -21.16
CA THR A 180 -7.12 1.67 -20.43
C THR A 180 -6.04 0.61 -20.32
N LEU A 181 -6.37 -0.59 -19.83
CA LEU A 181 -5.38 -1.65 -19.60
C LEU A 181 -4.80 -2.22 -20.90
N SER A 182 -5.52 -2.16 -22.03
CA SER A 182 -4.99 -2.55 -23.34
C SER A 182 -3.94 -1.57 -23.88
N CYS A 183 -4.12 -0.27 -23.62
CA CYS A 183 -3.20 0.78 -24.03
C CYS A 183 -2.02 0.93 -23.06
N TYR A 184 -2.30 0.85 -21.77
CA TYR A 184 -1.34 1.06 -20.69
C TYR A 184 -1.79 0.29 -19.44
N ASN A 185 -1.06 -0.76 -19.08
CA ASN A 185 -1.33 -1.52 -17.87
C ASN A 185 -0.29 -1.21 -16.78
N PRO A 186 -0.50 -0.17 -15.95
CA PRO A 186 0.44 0.16 -14.88
C PRO A 186 0.49 -0.90 -13.78
N ILE A 187 -0.45 -1.84 -13.75
CA ILE A 187 -0.52 -2.90 -12.74
C ILE A 187 0.50 -4.00 -13.08
N THR A 188 0.77 -4.23 -14.37
CA THR A 188 1.71 -5.27 -14.83
C THR A 188 2.96 -4.72 -15.51
N ASP A 189 3.03 -3.42 -15.81
CA ASP A 189 4.23 -2.77 -16.37
C ASP A 189 5.30 -2.56 -15.28
N THR A 190 6.04 -3.63 -15.02
CA THR A 190 7.14 -3.64 -14.04
C THR A 190 8.33 -2.81 -14.50
N THR A 191 8.56 -2.69 -15.81
CA THR A 191 9.68 -1.92 -16.36
C THR A 191 9.48 -0.43 -16.11
N THR A 192 8.35 0.14 -16.52
CA THR A 192 8.06 1.57 -16.27
C THR A 192 7.98 1.86 -14.78
N SER A 193 7.40 0.96 -13.99
CA SER A 193 7.37 1.09 -12.53
C SER A 193 8.77 1.10 -11.93
N GLY A 194 9.66 0.22 -12.40
CA GLY A 194 11.07 0.17 -11.99
C GLY A 194 11.84 1.44 -12.34
N ILE A 195 11.62 2.00 -13.54
CA ILE A 195 12.22 3.27 -13.96
C ILE A 195 11.77 4.41 -13.04
N LYS A 196 10.47 4.52 -12.75
CA LYS A 196 9.92 5.53 -11.84
C LYS A 196 10.48 5.40 -10.43
N LEU A 197 10.58 4.17 -9.92
CA LEU A 197 11.17 3.89 -8.61
C LEU A 197 12.66 4.28 -8.56
N LEU A 198 13.43 3.93 -9.59
CA LEU A 198 14.84 4.31 -9.68
C LEU A 198 15.03 5.83 -9.71
N ALA A 199 14.18 6.54 -10.46
CA ALA A 199 14.20 8.00 -10.50
C ALA A 199 13.94 8.60 -9.10
N ALA A 200 12.95 8.09 -8.36
CA ALA A 200 12.68 8.53 -7.00
C ALA A 200 13.85 8.26 -6.04
N LEU A 201 14.50 7.09 -6.15
CA LEU A 201 15.68 6.76 -5.33
C LEU A 201 16.89 7.64 -5.65
N ARG A 202 17.10 7.98 -6.93
CA ARG A 202 18.14 8.93 -7.35
C ARG A 202 17.89 10.33 -6.79
N ASP A 203 16.65 10.83 -6.92
CA ASP A 203 16.27 12.14 -6.38
C ASP A 203 16.46 12.23 -4.86
N MET A 204 16.08 11.17 -4.13
CA MET A 204 16.34 11.05 -2.69
C MET A 204 17.85 11.10 -2.38
N THR A 205 18.66 10.34 -3.13
CA THR A 205 20.12 10.29 -2.94
C THR A 205 20.78 11.64 -3.23
N ASP A 206 20.36 12.31 -4.31
CA ASP A 206 20.90 13.61 -4.69
C ASP A 206 20.49 14.70 -3.70
N THR A 207 19.27 14.63 -3.17
CA THR A 207 18.83 15.51 -2.07
C THR A 207 19.72 15.34 -0.85
N LEU A 208 19.99 14.10 -0.42
CA LEU A 208 20.89 13.82 0.70
C LEU A 208 22.32 14.32 0.45
N ARG A 209 22.86 14.14 -0.77
CA ARG A 209 24.19 14.65 -1.13
C ARG A 209 24.27 16.18 -1.11
N ARG A 210 23.23 16.86 -1.62
CA ARG A 210 23.17 18.33 -1.58
C ARG A 210 23.12 18.83 -0.13
N GLU A 211 22.32 18.19 0.72
CA GLU A 211 22.25 18.53 2.14
C GLU A 211 23.56 18.26 2.87
N ASP A 212 24.21 17.11 2.62
CA ASP A 212 25.53 16.79 3.18
C ASP A 212 26.55 17.86 2.78
N THR A 213 26.68 18.15 1.49
CA THR A 213 27.57 19.20 0.96
C THR A 213 27.27 20.55 1.60
N ARG A 214 25.98 20.92 1.72
CA ARG A 214 25.53 22.18 2.33
C ARG A 214 25.94 22.27 3.79
N LEU A 215 25.93 21.16 4.54
CA LEU A 215 26.31 21.08 5.95
C LEU A 215 27.82 21.07 6.13
N THR A 216 28.58 20.34 5.29
CA THR A 216 30.05 20.24 5.40
C THR A 216 30.75 21.59 5.22
N VAL A 217 30.18 22.51 4.45
CA VAL A 217 30.75 23.85 4.23
C VAL A 217 30.35 24.90 5.29
N GLN A 218 29.51 24.54 6.27
CA GLN A 218 29.09 25.49 7.32
C GLN A 218 30.16 25.62 8.41
N PRO A 219 30.35 26.83 8.98
CA PRO A 219 31.16 27.00 10.17
C PRO A 219 30.62 26.18 11.36
N PRO A 220 31.50 25.60 12.22
CA PRO A 220 31.08 24.81 13.38
C PRO A 220 30.09 25.53 14.30
N ALA A 221 30.23 26.85 14.49
CA ALA A 221 29.32 27.66 15.30
C ALA A 221 27.88 27.66 14.76
N VAL A 222 27.73 27.74 13.43
CA VAL A 222 26.42 27.71 12.76
C VAL A 222 25.78 26.32 12.88
N LEU A 223 26.56 25.26 12.77
CA LEU A 223 26.09 23.88 12.96
C LEU A 223 25.64 23.65 14.42
N LYS A 224 26.44 24.10 15.40
CA LYS A 224 26.10 24.01 16.83
C LYS A 224 24.78 24.71 17.14
N GLN A 225 24.59 25.92 16.63
CA GLN A 225 23.34 26.67 16.79
C GLN A 225 22.14 25.94 16.16
N LYS A 226 22.29 25.39 14.94
CA LYS A 226 21.22 24.62 14.28
C LYS A 226 20.85 23.35 15.04
N ILE A 227 21.85 22.62 15.55
CA ILE A 227 21.64 21.42 16.37
C ILE A 227 20.89 21.78 17.65
N GLN A 228 21.30 22.85 18.34
CA GLN A 228 20.61 23.33 19.55
C GLN A 228 19.15 23.71 19.26
N GLN A 229 18.88 24.45 18.17
CA GLN A 229 17.51 24.78 17.75
C GLN A 229 16.68 23.53 17.44
N LEU A 230 17.26 22.53 16.78
CA LEU A 230 16.58 21.28 16.47
C LEU A 230 16.24 20.51 17.75
N ILE A 231 17.18 20.41 18.70
CA ILE A 231 17.01 19.78 20.01
C ILE A 231 15.88 20.48 20.79
N SER A 232 15.91 21.81 20.88
CA SER A 232 14.86 22.59 21.54
C SER A 232 13.49 22.35 20.90
N LYS A 233 13.39 22.44 19.57
CA LYS A 233 12.15 22.23 18.84
C LYS A 233 11.58 20.83 19.03
N LEU A 234 12.42 19.80 18.96
CA LEU A 234 12.00 18.41 19.13
C LEU A 234 11.58 18.11 20.59
N SER A 235 12.24 18.75 21.57
CA SER A 235 11.86 18.71 22.98
C SER A 235 10.52 19.39 23.24
N GLU A 236 10.30 20.59 22.70
CA GLU A 236 9.04 21.34 22.82
C GLU A 236 7.86 20.63 22.18
N GLN A 237 8.08 20.00 21.01
CA GLN A 237 7.04 19.24 20.30
C GLN A 237 6.66 17.91 20.99
N LYS A 238 7.29 17.57 22.13
CA LYS A 238 7.13 16.29 22.82
C LYS A 238 7.18 15.11 21.86
N ASN A 239 8.10 15.17 20.89
CA ASN A 239 8.17 14.12 19.87
C ASN A 239 8.50 12.80 20.57
N PRO A 240 7.61 11.79 20.52
CA PRO A 240 7.77 10.55 21.29
C PRO A 240 9.00 9.74 20.85
N HIS A 241 9.53 10.03 19.66
CA HIS A 241 10.76 9.42 19.14
C HIS A 241 12.03 10.18 19.53
N PHE A 242 11.92 11.42 20.02
CA PHE A 242 13.07 12.22 20.40
C PHE A 242 13.87 11.59 21.55
N HIS A 243 13.19 11.00 22.54
CA HIS A 243 13.84 10.26 23.63
C HIS A 243 14.71 9.09 23.13
N TYR A 244 14.41 8.48 21.99
CA TYR A 244 15.25 7.43 21.40
C TYR A 244 16.51 8.00 20.71
N PHE A 245 16.46 9.25 20.24
CA PHE A 245 17.61 9.95 19.67
C PHE A 245 18.57 10.44 20.77
N VAL A 246 18.06 11.04 21.85
CA VAL A 246 18.88 11.51 22.98
C VAL A 246 19.24 10.41 23.99
N GLY A 247 18.51 9.30 24.00
CA GLY A 247 18.79 8.12 24.82
C GLY A 247 19.83 7.16 24.22
N ASN A 248 20.33 7.45 23.02
CA ASN A 248 21.43 6.69 22.44
C ASN A 248 22.74 7.18 23.09
N GLU A 249 23.22 6.45 24.11
CA GLU A 249 24.43 6.76 24.88
C GLU A 249 25.61 7.15 23.98
N ILE A 250 25.72 6.57 22.77
CA ILE A 250 26.72 6.94 21.76
C ILE A 250 26.66 8.43 21.35
N LEU A 251 25.47 9.01 21.13
CA LEU A 251 25.34 10.42 20.77
C LEU A 251 25.65 11.32 21.97
N ARG A 252 25.19 10.94 23.17
CA ARG A 252 25.44 11.69 24.40
C ARG A 252 26.92 11.67 24.80
N LEU A 253 27.61 10.54 24.64
CA LEU A 253 29.00 10.34 25.04
C LEU A 253 30.01 10.78 23.98
N LEU A 254 29.68 10.77 22.69
CA LEU A 254 30.61 11.19 21.63
C LEU A 254 30.35 12.63 21.14
N ILE A 255 29.10 13.03 20.95
CA ILE A 255 28.79 14.31 20.28
C ILE A 255 28.79 15.49 21.25
N LEU A 256 28.25 15.33 22.46
CA LEU A 256 28.20 16.43 23.43
C LEU A 256 29.60 16.82 23.96
N PRO A 257 30.50 15.90 24.33
CA PRO A 257 31.86 16.25 24.72
C PRO A 257 32.66 16.89 23.57
N TYR A 258 32.44 16.47 22.32
CA TYR A 258 33.08 17.07 21.14
C TYR A 258 32.69 18.56 20.98
N PHE A 259 31.40 18.88 21.03
CA PHE A 259 30.95 20.29 20.94
C PHE A 259 31.31 21.13 22.18
N ALA A 260 31.61 20.49 23.32
CA ALA A 260 32.12 21.15 24.53
C ALA A 260 33.64 21.34 24.50
N SER A 261 34.39 20.47 23.81
CA SER A 261 35.86 20.57 23.66
C SER A 261 36.33 21.66 22.69
N GLY A 262 35.42 22.20 21.87
CA GLY A 262 35.70 23.22 20.85
C GLY A 262 35.74 24.67 21.36
N GLU A 263 36.17 24.93 22.60
CA GLU A 263 36.44 26.29 23.07
C GLU A 263 37.90 26.73 22.78
N ASP A 264 38.82 25.79 22.53
CA ASP A 264 40.21 26.10 22.20
C ASP A 264 40.50 25.96 20.70
N ASN A 265 40.69 27.11 20.07
CA ASN A 265 40.72 27.34 18.62
C ASN A 265 42.01 26.85 17.91
N LYS A 266 42.70 25.80 18.38
CA LYS A 266 44.05 25.46 17.90
C LYS A 266 44.36 24.00 17.54
N GLU A 267 43.56 23.00 17.92
CA GLU A 267 43.84 21.61 17.53
C GLU A 267 42.69 20.94 16.77
N LEU A 268 43.03 20.29 15.66
CA LEU A 268 42.10 19.55 14.80
C LEU A 268 41.93 18.13 15.38
N HIS A 269 40.70 17.76 15.75
CA HIS A 269 40.37 16.39 16.15
C HIS A 269 39.66 15.64 15.01
N ALA A 270 40.15 14.44 14.69
CA ALA A 270 39.50 13.51 13.76
C ALA A 270 38.54 12.58 14.51
N ILE A 271 37.32 12.40 14.00
CA ILE A 271 36.36 11.41 14.52
C ILE A 271 36.04 10.42 13.42
N ASP A 272 36.33 9.14 13.69
CA ASP A 272 35.81 8.01 12.93
C ASP A 272 34.49 7.54 13.57
N ILE A 273 33.37 7.96 13.01
CA ILE A 273 32.04 7.43 13.34
C ILE A 273 31.74 6.31 12.35
N GLY A 274 32.48 5.21 12.50
CA GLY A 274 32.42 4.08 11.58
C GLY A 274 30.98 3.63 11.30
N SER A 275 30.56 3.66 10.04
CA SER A 275 29.48 2.80 9.57
C SER A 275 30.06 1.40 9.40
N CYS A 276 29.78 0.51 10.35
CA CYS A 276 30.13 -0.90 10.22
C CYS A 276 29.26 -1.52 9.12
N SER A 277 29.71 -1.47 7.87
CA SER A 277 29.25 -2.36 6.81
C SER A 277 30.06 -3.65 6.93
N ALA A 278 29.55 -4.63 7.66
CA ALA A 278 30.05 -5.99 7.56
C ALA A 278 29.55 -6.61 6.23
N VAL A 279 30.35 -6.48 5.16
CA VAL A 279 30.50 -7.59 4.22
C VAL A 279 31.88 -8.18 4.48
N ARG A 280 31.89 -9.48 4.72
CA ARG A 280 33.01 -10.29 5.21
C ARG A 280 34.35 -9.91 4.58
N GLN A 281 35.35 -9.88 5.45
CA GLN A 281 36.78 -9.77 5.17
C GLN A 281 37.21 -10.65 3.99
N ASN A 282 37.93 -10.07 3.03
CA ASN A 282 39.33 -10.45 2.79
C ASN A 282 40.00 -9.44 1.84
N PHE A 283 41.18 -8.99 2.26
CA PHE A 283 42.07 -8.04 1.60
C PHE A 283 42.39 -8.43 0.15
N PHE A 284 42.28 -7.49 -0.80
CA PHE A 284 43.27 -7.18 -1.85
C PHE A 284 42.83 -5.91 -2.61
N TRP A 285 43.78 -5.03 -2.92
CA TRP A 285 43.57 -3.66 -3.45
C TRP A 285 43.56 -3.57 -4.98
N THR A 286 42.83 -2.55 -5.46
CA THR A 286 42.69 -1.99 -6.84
C THR A 286 41.65 -2.72 -7.73
N ARG A 287 40.77 -2.06 -8.49
CA ARG A 287 40.78 -0.69 -9.05
C ARG A 287 39.32 -0.34 -9.49
N ALA A 288 38.65 0.61 -8.82
CA ALA A 288 37.61 1.53 -9.35
C ALA A 288 36.62 2.02 -8.26
N GLY A 289 36.92 3.18 -7.66
CA GLY A 289 35.95 4.28 -7.73
C GLY A 289 34.98 4.57 -6.58
N VAL A 290 35.11 4.00 -5.38
CA VAL A 290 34.35 4.52 -4.22
C VAL A 290 35.23 5.48 -3.41
N ARG A 291 34.96 6.79 -3.53
CA ARG A 291 35.50 7.78 -2.59
C ARG A 291 34.76 7.62 -1.26
N ILE A 292 35.47 7.10 -0.27
CA ILE A 292 35.06 7.13 1.13
C ILE A 292 35.21 8.59 1.59
N CYS A 293 34.15 9.18 2.13
CA CYS A 293 34.22 10.48 2.80
C CYS A 293 34.95 10.31 4.14
N SER A 294 36.28 10.33 4.10
CA SER A 294 37.06 10.83 5.23
C SER A 294 37.03 12.36 5.11
N ILE A 295 36.46 13.06 6.09
CA ILE A 295 36.61 14.51 6.17
C ILE A 295 38.06 14.79 6.54
N LEU A 296 38.91 15.04 5.54
CA LEU A 296 40.25 15.62 5.70
C LEU A 296 40.19 17.05 5.18
N ILE A 297 40.31 18.02 6.08
CA ILE A 297 40.35 19.45 5.74
C ILE A 297 41.82 19.86 5.51
N PRO A 298 42.21 20.40 4.34
CA PRO A 298 43.59 20.82 4.08
C PRO A 298 43.91 22.18 4.73
N ARG A 299 45.15 22.34 5.20
CA ARG A 299 45.71 23.60 5.73
C ARG A 299 45.99 24.60 4.58
N ALA A 300 45.53 25.85 4.69
CA ALA A 300 46.06 26.97 3.90
C ALA A 300 47.44 27.38 4.46
N LYS A 301 48.38 27.72 3.57
CA LYS A 301 49.80 28.00 3.88
C LYS A 301 49.99 29.23 4.77
N GLN A 302 50.98 29.12 5.67
CA GLN A 302 51.51 30.16 6.55
C GLN A 302 52.15 31.31 5.75
N VAL A 303 51.92 32.55 6.21
CA VAL A 303 52.93 33.62 6.29
C VAL A 303 53.12 33.91 7.78
#